data_AF-A0A3M7CIR7-F1
#
_entry.id   AF-A0A3M7CIR7-F1
#
_cell.length_a   1.000
_cell.length_b   1.000
_cell.length_c   1.000
_cell.angle_alpha   90.00
_cell.angle_beta   90.00
_cell.angle_gamma   90.00
#
_symmetry.space_group_name_H-M   'P 1'
#
loop_
_entity.id
_entity.type
_entity.pdbx_description
1 polymer ?
#
loop_
_entity_poly.entity_id
_entity_poly.type
_entity_poly.pdbx_seq_one_letter_code
_entity_poly.pdbx_strand_id
1 'polypeptide(L)'
;MLHISTMATAAPQVNPTTIPSQDLNGPITPDLPNTTARYEAERAKRLKDQGANQYIDPSQNAKFRKYLADPWIEAGTPVHRPVPHNGHCKVAIIGAGFGGILFAVKLIQEGYSASDLLLIDPAAGFGGTWYWNRYPGLMCDVESYIYMPLLEEMGYMPRQNYASGEELRGYIEQVAGKYGLHDRAMFQSSTQSAMWDEEKQAWRLAITERPKGGTESHIEVDCDFVLLASGLLNNVKLPQGIETFEGHMFHTARWDYEYTGGSQEDPQMARFADKRVAIIGTGATAIQAVPQLAKFAKELFVVQRTPSMVDERGQRETDPKLWKAKIANKKGWQRERNENFCAFVSNHDPKPAEDLVNDGWTKCPSMSALVGGPKEVTMENVAQHVSELHAMDILRTDRVRRRAEETVNDPETAKVRSGPT
;
A
#
# COMPACT_ATOMS: atom_id res chain seq x y z
N MET A 1 68.81 -5.64 1.95
CA MET A 1 68.73 -5.44 0.50
C MET A 1 68.63 -6.80 -0.16
N LEU A 2 67.45 -7.18 -0.65
CA LEU A 2 67.23 -8.16 -1.71
C LEU A 2 65.72 -8.17 -2.02
N HIS A 3 65.42 -8.24 -3.32
CA HIS A 3 64.20 -7.78 -3.98
C HIS A 3 62.90 -8.50 -3.60
N ILE A 4 61.81 -7.73 -3.47
CA ILE A 4 60.43 -8.21 -3.54
C ILE A 4 59.93 -7.94 -4.95
N SER A 5 59.70 -9.01 -5.72
CA SER A 5 59.08 -8.99 -7.04
C SER A 5 57.57 -8.93 -6.90
N THR A 6 56.94 -7.97 -7.57
CA THR A 6 55.50 -7.80 -7.68
C THR A 6 54.90 -8.83 -8.65
N MET A 7 54.06 -9.74 -8.14
CA MET A 7 53.14 -10.49 -8.99
C MET A 7 51.76 -9.85 -8.93
N ALA A 8 51.35 -9.26 -10.05
CA ALA A 8 49.98 -8.85 -10.29
C ALA A 8 49.11 -10.10 -10.46
N THR A 9 48.19 -10.34 -9.52
CA THR A 9 47.13 -11.32 -9.68
C THR A 9 46.04 -10.72 -10.55
N ALA A 10 45.86 -11.29 -11.75
CA ALA A 10 44.79 -10.95 -12.65
C ALA A 10 43.42 -11.22 -12.00
N ALA A 11 42.47 -10.30 -12.19
CA ALA A 11 41.09 -10.46 -11.78
C ALA A 11 40.46 -11.68 -12.50
N PRO A 12 39.60 -12.46 -11.83
CA PRO A 12 38.94 -13.59 -12.48
C PRO A 12 38.02 -13.08 -13.60
N GLN A 13 38.23 -13.60 -14.81
CA GLN A 13 37.32 -13.41 -15.93
C GLN A 13 35.98 -14.10 -15.62
N VAL A 14 34.94 -13.30 -15.45
CA VAL A 14 33.55 -13.79 -15.35
C VAL A 14 33.10 -14.17 -16.76
N ASN A 15 32.82 -15.47 -16.98
CA ASN A 15 32.24 -15.96 -18.22
C ASN A 15 30.79 -15.44 -18.38
N PRO A 16 30.46 -14.70 -19.45
CA PRO A 16 29.10 -14.25 -19.72
C PRO A 16 28.39 -15.33 -20.53
N THR A 17 27.84 -16.34 -19.87
CA THR A 17 27.01 -17.36 -20.54
C THR A 17 25.55 -17.21 -20.16
N THR A 18 24.82 -16.61 -21.10
CA THR A 18 23.47 -16.97 -21.57
C THR A 18 22.33 -16.95 -20.56
N ILE A 19 21.61 -15.83 -20.50
CA ILE A 19 20.19 -15.81 -20.16
C ILE A 19 19.40 -16.08 -21.44
N PRO A 20 18.60 -17.15 -21.56
CA PRO A 20 17.79 -17.38 -22.74
C PRO A 20 16.62 -16.39 -22.79
N SER A 21 16.50 -15.72 -23.94
CA SER A 21 15.36 -14.87 -24.31
C SER A 21 14.17 -15.72 -24.72
N GLN A 22 12.98 -15.38 -24.21
CA GLN A 22 11.74 -15.50 -24.95
C GLN A 22 11.02 -14.15 -24.86
N ASP A 23 11.37 -13.27 -25.81
CA ASP A 23 10.45 -12.48 -26.65
C ASP A 23 11.02 -11.10 -27.02
N LEU A 24 11.41 -11.01 -28.31
CA LEU A 24 11.55 -9.86 -29.22
C LEU A 24 12.44 -8.65 -28.80
N ASN A 25 13.76 -8.79 -29.01
CA ASN A 25 14.73 -7.82 -29.59
C ASN A 25 16.12 -7.87 -28.91
N GLY A 26 16.97 -8.86 -29.27
CA GLY A 26 18.44 -8.86 -29.10
C GLY A 26 19.04 -8.72 -27.67
N PRO A 27 20.26 -9.21 -27.40
CA PRO A 27 20.92 -8.94 -26.13
C PRO A 27 21.46 -7.50 -26.13
N ILE A 28 20.72 -6.55 -25.54
CA ILE A 28 21.33 -5.31 -25.07
C ILE A 28 22.19 -5.72 -23.87
N THR A 29 23.51 -5.68 -24.02
CA THR A 29 24.43 -5.81 -22.87
C THR A 29 24.23 -4.56 -22.01
N PRO A 30 23.70 -4.67 -20.78
CA PRO A 30 23.43 -3.49 -19.99
C PRO A 30 24.74 -2.86 -19.52
N ASP A 31 24.89 -1.55 -19.72
CA ASP A 31 26.01 -0.77 -19.17
C ASP A 31 25.79 -0.55 -17.66
N LEU A 32 25.95 -1.64 -16.90
CA LEU A 32 25.73 -1.69 -15.46
C LEU A 32 26.54 -0.64 -14.70
N PRO A 33 27.85 -0.42 -14.96
CA PRO A 33 28.61 0.61 -14.25
C PRO A 33 28.04 2.03 -14.42
N ASN A 34 27.70 2.42 -15.64
CA ASN A 34 27.13 3.75 -15.88
C ASN A 34 25.72 3.89 -15.29
N THR A 35 24.91 2.84 -15.37
CA THR A 35 23.55 2.84 -14.79
C THR A 35 23.61 2.96 -13.27
N THR A 36 24.48 2.21 -12.61
CA THR A 36 24.70 2.28 -11.16
C THR A 36 25.20 3.66 -10.73
N ALA A 37 26.18 4.24 -11.44
CA ALA A 37 26.66 5.59 -11.15
C ALA A 37 25.54 6.65 -11.26
N ARG A 38 24.63 6.51 -12.24
CA ARG A 38 23.45 7.39 -12.37
C ARG A 38 22.49 7.21 -11.19
N TYR A 39 22.24 5.98 -10.75
CA TYR A 39 21.40 5.71 -9.58
C TYR A 39 21.97 6.33 -8.31
N GLU A 40 23.29 6.22 -8.11
CA GLU A 40 23.98 6.83 -6.98
C GLU A 40 23.89 8.37 -7.03
N ALA A 41 24.10 8.97 -8.20
CA ALA A 41 23.98 10.41 -8.37
C ALA A 41 22.55 10.92 -8.08
N GLU A 42 21.51 10.23 -8.56
CA GLU A 42 20.12 10.58 -8.25
C GLU A 42 19.78 10.35 -6.77
N ARG A 43 20.31 9.29 -6.15
CA ARG A 43 20.14 9.04 -4.71
C ARG A 43 20.76 10.16 -3.88
N ALA A 44 22.00 10.56 -4.22
CA ALA A 44 22.74 11.60 -3.52
C ALA A 44 22.01 12.95 -3.53
N LYS A 45 21.32 13.32 -4.62
CA LYS A 45 20.51 14.56 -4.69
C LYS A 45 19.41 14.66 -3.64
N ARG A 46 18.97 13.54 -3.07
CA ARG A 46 17.75 13.44 -2.25
C ARG A 46 18.00 12.87 -0.85
N LEU A 47 19.22 12.41 -0.59
CA LEU A 47 19.62 11.95 0.73
C LEU A 47 19.64 13.15 1.68
N LYS A 48 18.94 13.04 2.81
CA LYS A 48 18.87 14.07 3.84
C LYS A 48 19.14 13.45 5.19
N ASP A 49 20.05 14.07 5.96
CA ASP A 49 20.44 13.61 7.30
C ASP A 49 19.26 13.56 8.29
N GLN A 50 18.25 14.40 8.05
CA GLN A 50 17.02 14.46 8.85
C GLN A 50 16.17 13.19 8.76
N GLY A 51 16.35 12.34 7.74
CA GLY A 51 15.58 11.11 7.59
C GLY A 51 14.07 11.34 7.61
N ALA A 52 13.34 10.65 8.49
CA ALA A 52 11.89 10.81 8.64
C ALA A 52 11.48 12.17 9.26
N ASN A 53 12.37 12.86 9.97
CA ASN A 53 12.08 14.14 10.62
C ASN A 53 11.96 15.32 9.63
N GLN A 54 12.15 15.06 8.33
CA GLN A 54 11.91 16.04 7.28
C GLN A 54 10.43 16.36 7.06
N TYR A 55 9.51 15.58 7.62
CA TYR A 55 8.06 15.75 7.48
C TYR A 55 7.46 16.36 8.74
N ILE A 56 6.42 17.16 8.57
CA ILE A 56 5.61 17.68 9.68
C ILE A 56 4.68 16.56 10.15
N ASP A 57 4.66 16.33 11.47
CA ASP A 57 3.65 15.52 12.15
C ASP A 57 2.41 16.39 12.44
N PRO A 58 1.25 16.10 11.81
CA PRO A 58 0.03 16.88 12.04
C PRO A 58 -0.48 16.84 13.49
N SER A 59 -0.10 15.83 14.29
CA SER A 59 -0.51 15.73 15.70
C SER A 59 0.12 16.84 16.58
N GLN A 60 1.35 17.22 16.22
CA GLN A 60 2.16 18.20 16.94
C GLN A 60 1.93 19.64 16.46
N ASN A 61 1.14 19.85 15.41
CA ASN A 61 0.90 21.18 14.83
C ASN A 61 -0.60 21.50 14.75
N ALA A 62 -1.04 22.48 15.55
CA ALA A 62 -2.45 22.88 15.64
C ALA A 62 -3.06 23.28 14.27
N LYS A 63 -2.26 23.88 13.36
CA LYS A 63 -2.72 24.27 12.01
C LYS A 63 -3.08 23.07 11.14
N PHE A 64 -2.40 21.93 11.37
CA PHE A 64 -2.52 20.74 10.52
C PHE A 64 -3.28 19.59 11.19
N ARG A 65 -3.63 19.72 12.46
CA ARG A 65 -4.42 18.72 13.21
C ARG A 65 -5.73 18.35 12.51
N LYS A 66 -6.30 19.24 11.69
CA LYS A 66 -7.48 18.96 10.84
C LYS A 66 -7.29 17.73 9.92
N TYR A 67 -6.06 17.38 9.53
CA TYR A 67 -5.79 16.19 8.71
C TYR A 67 -5.80 14.88 9.48
N LEU A 68 -5.91 14.93 10.80
CA LEU A 68 -6.18 13.75 11.62
C LEU A 68 -7.67 13.45 11.74
N ALA A 69 -8.53 14.42 11.46
CA ALA A 69 -9.97 14.27 11.55
C ALA A 69 -10.51 13.31 10.48
N ASP A 70 -11.68 12.74 10.76
CA ASP A 70 -12.40 11.88 9.84
C ASP A 70 -13.40 12.67 8.97
N PRO A 71 -13.17 12.75 7.65
CA PRO A 71 -14.08 13.45 6.75
C PRO A 71 -15.31 12.63 6.41
N TRP A 72 -15.34 11.32 6.71
CA TRP A 72 -16.40 10.40 6.25
C TRP A 72 -17.52 10.20 7.26
N ILE A 73 -17.31 10.60 8.51
CA ILE A 73 -18.30 10.51 9.56
C ILE A 73 -19.03 11.85 9.74
N GLU A 74 -20.33 11.79 10.04
CA GLU A 74 -21.12 12.96 10.42
C GLU A 74 -20.79 13.41 11.84
N ALA A 75 -20.78 14.73 12.05
CA ALA A 75 -20.58 15.31 13.38
C ALA A 75 -21.74 14.91 14.32
N GLY A 76 -21.41 14.56 15.57
CA GLY A 76 -22.39 14.10 16.56
C GLY A 76 -22.74 12.61 16.48
N THR A 77 -22.12 11.84 15.57
CA THR A 77 -22.28 10.38 15.55
C THR A 77 -21.78 9.77 16.87
N PRO A 78 -22.64 9.06 17.64
CA PRO A 78 -22.26 8.55 18.95
C PRO A 78 -21.21 7.44 18.84
N VAL A 79 -20.36 7.34 19.87
CA VAL A 79 -19.42 6.23 19.99
C VAL A 79 -20.17 4.98 20.44
N HIS A 80 -20.08 3.92 19.66
CA HIS A 80 -20.61 2.61 20.04
C HIS A 80 -19.65 1.94 21.02
N ARG A 81 -20.16 1.49 22.17
CA ARG A 81 -19.38 0.82 23.22
C ARG A 81 -19.89 -0.62 23.44
N PRO A 82 -19.45 -1.60 22.64
CA PRO A 82 -19.79 -3.02 22.83
C PRO A 82 -19.36 -3.59 24.19
N VAL A 83 -18.36 -2.96 24.80
CA VAL A 83 -17.82 -3.28 26.12
C VAL A 83 -17.77 -1.96 26.89
N PRO A 84 -18.38 -1.87 28.08
CA PRO A 84 -18.40 -0.63 28.86
C PRO A 84 -17.02 -0.33 29.46
N HIS A 85 -16.85 0.89 29.97
CA HIS A 85 -15.69 1.23 30.79
C HIS A 85 -15.56 0.27 31.99
N ASN A 86 -14.35 -0.23 32.23
CA ASN A 86 -14.01 -1.27 33.20
C ASN A 86 -14.70 -2.61 32.92
N GLY A 87 -15.21 -2.81 31.70
CA GLY A 87 -15.70 -4.09 31.21
C GLY A 87 -14.56 -4.99 30.76
N HIS A 88 -14.93 -6.21 30.36
CA HIS A 88 -14.00 -7.24 29.91
C HIS A 88 -14.46 -7.86 28.58
N CYS A 89 -13.51 -8.21 27.72
CA CYS A 89 -13.74 -9.06 26.55
C CYS A 89 -12.64 -10.12 26.42
N LYS A 90 -12.88 -11.18 25.65
CA LYS A 90 -11.89 -12.25 25.54
C LYS A 90 -10.72 -11.84 24.65
N VAL A 91 -11.01 -11.25 23.49
CA VAL A 91 -9.98 -10.84 22.52
C VAL A 91 -10.24 -9.42 22.04
N ALA A 92 -9.29 -8.53 22.29
CA ALA A 92 -9.27 -7.21 21.69
C ALA A 92 -8.43 -7.21 20.40
N ILE A 93 -9.02 -6.73 19.31
CA ILE A 93 -8.38 -6.61 17.99
C ILE A 93 -8.23 -5.12 17.69
N ILE A 94 -6.98 -4.64 17.65
CA ILE A 94 -6.67 -3.23 17.40
C ILE A 94 -6.50 -3.04 15.88
N GLY A 95 -7.49 -2.43 15.26
CA GLY A 95 -7.64 -2.25 13.83
C GLY A 95 -8.84 -3.01 13.26
N ALA A 96 -9.68 -2.32 12.50
CA ALA A 96 -10.87 -2.82 11.82
C ALA A 96 -10.71 -2.81 10.28
N GLY A 97 -9.45 -2.81 9.80
CA GLY A 97 -9.10 -3.07 8.42
C GLY A 97 -9.12 -4.56 8.05
N PHE A 98 -8.65 -4.90 6.85
CA PHE A 98 -8.65 -6.29 6.35
C PHE A 98 -7.92 -7.25 7.31
N GLY A 99 -6.80 -6.84 7.90
CA GLY A 99 -6.07 -7.66 8.87
C GLY A 99 -6.85 -7.97 10.14
N GLY A 100 -7.53 -6.97 10.72
CA GLY A 100 -8.32 -7.16 11.93
C GLY A 100 -9.56 -8.03 11.68
N ILE A 101 -10.19 -7.84 10.52
CA ILE A 101 -11.32 -8.67 10.10
C ILE A 101 -10.87 -10.10 9.84
N LEU A 102 -9.70 -10.32 9.23
CA LEU A 102 -9.13 -11.66 9.08
C LEU A 102 -8.87 -12.33 10.43
N PHE A 103 -8.34 -11.62 11.43
CA PHE A 103 -8.21 -12.17 12.79
C PHE A 103 -9.57 -12.56 13.37
N ALA A 104 -10.56 -11.66 13.30
CA ALA A 104 -11.90 -11.92 13.83
C ALA A 104 -12.56 -13.13 13.15
N VAL A 105 -12.53 -13.19 11.82
CA VAL A 105 -13.09 -14.29 11.04
C VAL A 105 -12.38 -15.60 11.35
N LYS A 106 -11.05 -15.61 11.47
CA LYS A 106 -10.31 -16.82 11.82
C LYS A 106 -10.64 -17.31 13.23
N LEU A 107 -10.73 -16.43 14.22
CA LEU A 107 -11.16 -16.80 15.56
C LEU A 107 -12.58 -17.40 15.58
N ILE A 108 -13.50 -16.80 14.83
CA ILE A 108 -14.88 -17.33 14.71
C ILE A 108 -14.88 -18.70 14.03
N GLN A 109 -14.07 -18.91 13.00
CA GLN A 109 -13.88 -20.22 12.35
C GLN A 109 -13.31 -21.28 13.31
N GLU A 110 -12.49 -20.88 14.27
CA GLU A 110 -11.94 -21.74 15.33
C GLU A 110 -12.88 -21.90 16.55
N GLY A 111 -14.11 -21.40 16.47
CA GLY A 111 -15.17 -21.64 17.46
C GLY A 111 -15.39 -20.54 18.50
N TYR A 112 -14.73 -19.38 18.37
CA TYR A 112 -15.07 -18.20 19.18
C TYR A 112 -16.40 -17.60 18.70
N SER A 113 -17.16 -16.99 19.62
CA SER A 113 -18.32 -16.17 19.27
C SER A 113 -17.89 -14.76 18.89
N ALA A 114 -18.64 -14.08 18.02
CA ALA A 114 -18.43 -12.65 17.76
C ALA A 114 -18.47 -11.82 19.08
N SER A 115 -19.33 -12.20 20.02
CA SER A 115 -19.43 -11.55 21.35
C SER A 115 -18.14 -11.61 22.17
N ASP A 116 -17.26 -12.57 21.91
CA ASP A 116 -15.96 -12.70 22.58
C ASP A 116 -14.96 -11.63 22.12
N LEU A 117 -15.24 -11.00 20.97
CA LEU A 117 -14.34 -10.09 20.30
C LEU A 117 -14.70 -8.62 20.58
N LEU A 118 -13.70 -7.76 20.58
CA LEU A 118 -13.84 -6.31 20.53
C LEU A 118 -12.87 -5.76 19.47
N LEU A 119 -13.39 -5.19 18.39
CA LEU A 119 -12.57 -4.50 17.40
C LEU A 119 -12.50 -3.01 17.76
N ILE A 120 -11.32 -2.41 17.76
CA ILE A 120 -11.12 -1.00 18.10
C ILE A 120 -10.42 -0.30 16.94
N ASP A 121 -10.99 0.78 16.39
CA ASP A 121 -10.36 1.54 15.31
C ASP A 121 -10.68 3.04 15.41
N PRO A 122 -9.71 3.94 15.12
CA PRO A 122 -9.98 5.38 15.02
C PRO A 122 -10.95 5.75 13.89
N ALA A 123 -11.06 4.91 12.85
CA ALA A 123 -12.04 5.09 11.78
C ALA A 123 -13.47 4.99 12.32
N ALA A 124 -14.44 5.58 11.62
CA ALA A 124 -15.86 5.42 11.93
C ALA A 124 -16.53 4.20 11.26
N GLY A 125 -15.76 3.31 10.64
CA GLY A 125 -16.27 2.16 9.90
C GLY A 125 -15.19 1.16 9.54
N PHE A 126 -15.57 0.05 8.90
CA PHE A 126 -14.64 -1.01 8.56
C PHE A 126 -13.81 -0.67 7.32
N GLY A 127 -12.64 -1.31 7.21
CA GLY A 127 -11.82 -1.31 6.01
C GLY A 127 -10.45 -0.64 6.12
N GLY A 128 -10.18 0.07 7.22
CA GLY A 128 -8.85 0.65 7.50
C GLY A 128 -8.38 1.56 6.36
N THR A 129 -7.33 1.16 5.63
CA THR A 129 -6.87 1.86 4.41
C THR A 129 -8.02 2.23 3.47
N TRP A 130 -8.96 1.30 3.24
CA TRP A 130 -10.07 1.48 2.30
C TRP A 130 -11.23 2.29 2.89
N TYR A 131 -11.28 2.43 4.22
CA TYR A 131 -12.16 3.39 4.88
C TYR A 131 -11.64 4.82 4.69
N TRP A 132 -10.36 5.04 4.99
CA TRP A 132 -9.76 6.38 5.02
C TRP A 132 -9.55 6.96 3.62
N ASN A 133 -9.02 6.17 2.69
CA ASN A 133 -8.71 6.65 1.35
C ASN A 133 -9.95 6.52 0.48
N ARG A 134 -10.46 7.66 -0.01
CA ARG A 134 -11.58 7.70 -0.97
C ARG A 134 -11.35 8.76 -2.05
N TYR A 135 -10.10 8.98 -2.44
CA TYR A 135 -9.77 9.95 -3.50
C TYR A 135 -10.17 9.41 -4.89
N PRO A 136 -10.44 10.30 -5.87
CA PRO A 136 -10.77 9.90 -7.23
C PRO A 136 -9.72 9.00 -7.88
N GLY A 137 -10.17 7.89 -8.46
CA GLY A 137 -9.29 6.93 -9.16
C GLY A 137 -8.63 5.88 -8.27
N LEU A 138 -8.93 5.87 -6.96
CA LEU A 138 -8.39 4.89 -6.03
C LEU A 138 -8.71 3.44 -6.44
N MET A 139 -7.67 2.63 -6.61
CA MET A 139 -7.74 1.19 -6.87
C MET A 139 -6.63 0.44 -6.10
N CYS A 140 -6.83 -0.86 -5.82
CA CYS A 140 -5.72 -1.71 -5.38
C CYS A 140 -4.70 -1.92 -6.51
N ASP A 141 -3.42 -2.00 -6.13
CA ASP A 141 -2.31 -2.20 -7.08
C ASP A 141 -1.93 -3.68 -7.26
N VAL A 142 -2.42 -4.56 -6.41
CA VAL A 142 -2.35 -6.02 -6.54
C VAL A 142 -3.66 -6.55 -7.13
N GLU A 143 -3.63 -7.67 -7.87
CA GLU A 143 -4.84 -8.27 -8.43
C GLU A 143 -5.89 -8.56 -7.34
N SER A 144 -7.13 -8.14 -7.57
CA SER A 144 -8.24 -8.22 -6.61
C SER A 144 -8.49 -9.64 -6.12
N TYR A 145 -8.26 -10.64 -6.99
CA TYR A 145 -8.49 -12.05 -6.70
C TYR A 145 -7.54 -12.61 -5.62
N ILE A 146 -6.37 -11.98 -5.45
CA ILE A 146 -5.38 -12.34 -4.43
C ILE A 146 -5.30 -11.30 -3.30
N TYR A 147 -5.80 -10.08 -3.55
CA TYR A 147 -5.78 -8.97 -2.60
C TYR A 147 -6.99 -8.95 -1.66
N MET A 148 -8.20 -9.20 -2.18
CA MET A 148 -9.42 -9.17 -1.38
C MET A 148 -9.51 -10.42 -0.51
N PRO A 149 -9.62 -10.31 0.82
CA PRO A 149 -9.61 -11.48 1.69
C PRO A 149 -10.92 -12.27 1.58
N LEU A 150 -10.89 -13.58 1.82
CA LEU A 150 -12.09 -14.41 2.01
C LEU A 150 -13.03 -14.53 0.79
N LEU A 151 -12.52 -14.38 -0.43
CA LEU A 151 -13.37 -14.39 -1.64
C LEU A 151 -14.10 -15.73 -1.81
N GLU A 152 -13.43 -16.85 -1.50
CA GLU A 152 -14.01 -18.17 -1.54
C GLU A 152 -15.11 -18.33 -0.49
N GLU A 153 -14.84 -17.94 0.76
CA GLU A 153 -15.81 -18.01 1.85
C GLU A 153 -17.02 -17.13 1.60
N MET A 154 -16.83 -15.96 0.97
CA MET A 154 -17.92 -15.05 0.62
C MET A 154 -18.65 -15.44 -0.67
N GLY A 155 -18.08 -16.32 -1.50
CA GLY A 155 -18.59 -16.57 -2.86
C GLY A 155 -18.61 -15.32 -3.72
N TYR A 156 -17.71 -14.36 -3.45
CA TYR A 156 -17.68 -13.06 -4.09
C TYR A 156 -16.77 -13.07 -5.32
N MET A 157 -17.25 -12.54 -6.44
CA MET A 157 -16.47 -12.32 -7.65
C MET A 157 -16.18 -10.82 -7.78
N PRO A 158 -14.92 -10.38 -7.65
CA PRO A 158 -14.57 -8.99 -7.90
C PRO A 158 -14.95 -8.56 -9.31
N ARG A 159 -15.40 -7.31 -9.48
CA ARG A 159 -15.86 -6.78 -10.77
C ARG A 159 -14.73 -6.64 -11.78
N GLN A 160 -13.55 -6.25 -11.30
CA GLN A 160 -12.37 -6.01 -12.11
C GLN A 160 -11.15 -6.74 -11.52
N ASN A 161 -10.14 -7.00 -12.34
CA ASN A 161 -8.87 -7.57 -11.86
C ASN A 161 -8.14 -6.61 -10.92
N TYR A 162 -8.41 -5.30 -10.95
CA TYR A 162 -8.00 -4.36 -9.90
C TYR A 162 -9.22 -3.63 -9.37
N ALA A 163 -9.59 -3.95 -8.13
CA ALA A 163 -10.81 -3.43 -7.51
C ALA A 163 -10.66 -1.94 -7.15
N SER A 164 -11.76 -1.20 -7.34
CA SER A 164 -11.85 0.19 -6.87
C SER A 164 -11.90 0.26 -5.35
N GLY A 165 -11.50 1.41 -4.79
CA GLY A 165 -11.61 1.65 -3.35
C GLY A 165 -13.04 1.52 -2.81
N GLU A 166 -14.04 1.86 -3.63
CA GLU A 166 -15.46 1.69 -3.29
C GLU A 166 -15.83 0.20 -3.15
N GLU A 167 -15.41 -0.63 -4.11
CA GLU A 167 -15.65 -2.08 -4.07
C GLU A 167 -14.96 -2.73 -2.86
N LEU A 168 -13.72 -2.34 -2.59
CA LEU A 168 -12.94 -2.86 -1.47
C LEU A 168 -13.60 -2.53 -0.13
N ARG A 169 -14.08 -1.29 0.03
CA ARG A 169 -14.82 -0.83 1.22
C ARG A 169 -16.19 -1.50 1.34
N GLY A 170 -16.97 -1.56 0.26
CA GLY A 170 -18.29 -2.20 0.28
C GLY A 170 -18.21 -3.71 0.50
N TYR A 171 -17.18 -4.36 -0.03
CA TYR A 171 -16.92 -5.78 0.16
C TYR A 171 -16.60 -6.10 1.63
N ILE A 172 -15.72 -5.32 2.25
CA ILE A 172 -15.30 -5.63 3.62
C ILE A 172 -16.40 -5.36 4.65
N GLU A 173 -17.28 -4.39 4.39
CA GLU A 173 -18.52 -4.20 5.15
C GLU A 173 -19.45 -5.43 5.04
N GLN A 174 -19.58 -6.05 3.86
CA GLN A 174 -20.33 -7.30 3.70
C GLN A 174 -19.72 -8.47 4.47
N VAL A 175 -18.38 -8.56 4.50
CA VAL A 175 -17.67 -9.56 5.33
C VAL A 175 -18.00 -9.32 6.80
N ALA A 176 -17.85 -8.09 7.29
CA ALA A 176 -18.16 -7.75 8.69
C ALA A 176 -19.61 -8.09 9.06
N GLY A 177 -20.56 -7.81 8.17
CA GLY A 177 -21.97 -8.19 8.32
C GLY A 177 -22.19 -9.70 8.42
N LYS A 178 -21.59 -10.49 7.52
CA LYS A 178 -21.74 -11.96 7.52
C LYS A 178 -21.28 -12.60 8.84
N TYR A 179 -20.24 -12.04 9.46
CA TYR A 179 -19.65 -12.57 10.69
C TYR A 179 -20.13 -11.83 11.96
N GLY A 180 -21.15 -10.97 11.87
CA GLY A 180 -21.76 -10.30 13.03
C GLY A 180 -20.83 -9.31 13.75
N LEU A 181 -19.89 -8.67 13.03
CA LEU A 181 -18.86 -7.84 13.65
C LEU A 181 -19.30 -6.41 13.96
N HIS A 182 -20.38 -5.90 13.34
CA HIS A 182 -20.86 -4.52 13.57
C HIS A 182 -21.14 -4.22 15.04
N ASP A 183 -21.77 -5.17 15.74
CA ASP A 183 -22.12 -5.02 17.16
C ASP A 183 -20.91 -5.15 18.09
N ARG A 184 -19.73 -5.42 17.54
CA ARG A 184 -18.47 -5.68 18.27
C ARG A 184 -17.36 -4.72 17.90
N ALA A 185 -17.63 -3.75 17.03
CA ALA A 185 -16.70 -2.69 16.69
C ALA A 185 -16.94 -1.43 17.52
N MET A 186 -15.86 -0.93 18.11
CA MET A 186 -15.75 0.34 18.81
C MET A 186 -14.94 1.29 17.93
N PHE A 187 -15.66 2.05 17.13
CA PHE A 187 -15.13 3.04 16.20
C PHE A 187 -14.89 4.40 16.86
N GLN A 188 -14.24 5.32 16.15
CA GLN A 188 -13.85 6.64 16.68
C GLN A 188 -12.92 6.54 17.90
N SER A 189 -12.21 5.42 18.04
CA SER A 189 -11.53 5.02 19.28
C SER A 189 -10.13 4.52 19.00
N SER A 190 -9.15 5.07 19.73
CA SER A 190 -7.74 4.72 19.60
C SER A 190 -7.22 4.14 20.91
N THR A 191 -6.71 2.91 20.88
CA THR A 191 -5.96 2.34 22.00
C THR A 191 -4.62 3.07 22.15
N GLN A 192 -4.38 3.63 23.34
CA GLN A 192 -3.17 4.38 23.69
C GLN A 192 -2.11 3.48 24.31
N SER A 193 -2.54 2.48 25.10
CA SER A 193 -1.65 1.51 25.71
C SER A 193 -2.38 0.18 25.96
N ALA A 194 -1.59 -0.90 26.05
CA ALA A 194 -2.00 -2.20 26.53
C ALA A 194 -0.98 -2.63 27.59
N MET A 195 -1.42 -2.83 28.83
CA MET A 195 -0.54 -3.19 29.94
C MET A 195 -1.02 -4.50 30.56
N TRP A 196 -0.12 -5.47 30.71
CA TRP A 196 -0.43 -6.71 31.41
C TRP A 196 -0.60 -6.45 32.90
N ASP A 197 -1.70 -6.93 33.48
CA ASP A 197 -2.01 -6.88 34.90
C ASP A 197 -1.85 -8.29 35.50
N GLU A 198 -0.80 -8.47 36.31
CA GLU A 198 -0.47 -9.77 36.91
C GLU A 198 -1.50 -10.25 37.93
N GLU A 199 -2.21 -9.36 38.62
CA GLU A 199 -3.22 -9.77 39.60
C GLU A 199 -4.49 -10.27 38.91
N LYS A 200 -4.89 -9.59 37.83
CA LYS A 200 -6.06 -9.95 37.03
C LYS A 200 -5.78 -11.05 36.00
N GLN A 201 -4.51 -11.29 35.67
CA GLN A 201 -4.10 -12.15 34.55
C GLN A 201 -4.77 -11.73 33.24
N ALA A 202 -4.83 -10.41 32.99
CA ALA A 202 -5.47 -9.81 31.83
C ALA A 202 -4.69 -8.59 31.34
N TRP A 203 -4.84 -8.25 30.06
CA TRP A 203 -4.39 -6.98 29.51
C TRP A 203 -5.40 -5.88 29.82
N ARG A 204 -4.92 -4.75 30.33
CA ARG A 204 -5.69 -3.52 30.47
C ARG A 204 -5.41 -2.58 29.30
N LEU A 205 -6.45 -2.22 28.56
CA LEU A 205 -6.39 -1.30 27.43
C LEU A 205 -6.83 0.08 27.86
N ALA A 206 -5.98 1.10 27.68
CA ALA A 206 -6.39 2.49 27.77
C ALA A 206 -6.83 2.97 26.39
N ILE A 207 -8.10 3.38 26.26
CA ILE A 207 -8.73 3.76 24.99
C ILE A 207 -9.16 5.22 25.06
N THR A 208 -8.83 5.98 24.02
CA THR A 208 -9.31 7.35 23.86
C THR A 208 -10.32 7.42 22.73
N GLU A 209 -11.51 7.88 23.05
CA GLU A 209 -12.63 8.07 22.13
C GLU A 209 -12.63 9.52 21.66
N ARG A 210 -12.67 9.75 20.35
CA ARG A 210 -12.61 11.08 19.74
C ARG A 210 -13.79 11.28 18.77
N PRO A 211 -15.04 11.37 19.28
CA PRO A 211 -16.19 11.57 18.40
C PRO A 211 -16.11 12.90 17.64
N LYS A 212 -16.43 12.90 16.35
CA LYS A 212 -16.39 14.13 15.53
C LYS A 212 -17.39 15.16 16.05
N GLY A 213 -16.88 16.33 16.45
CA GLY A 213 -17.70 17.39 17.04
C GLY A 213 -18.18 17.10 18.47
N GLY A 214 -17.75 16.00 19.08
CA GLY A 214 -18.05 15.65 20.47
C GLY A 214 -16.89 15.90 21.42
N THR A 215 -17.10 15.57 22.69
CA THR A 215 -16.07 15.64 23.73
C THR A 215 -15.24 14.36 23.72
N GLU A 216 -13.92 14.53 23.76
CA GLU A 216 -12.98 13.42 23.96
C GLU A 216 -13.23 12.74 25.32
N SER A 217 -13.23 11.41 25.34
CA SER A 217 -13.33 10.64 26.57
C SER A 217 -12.28 9.54 26.63
N HIS A 218 -11.95 9.13 27.84
CA HIS A 218 -11.00 8.05 28.09
C HIS A 218 -11.71 6.94 28.85
N ILE A 219 -11.51 5.70 28.39
CA ILE A 219 -12.03 4.51 29.04
C ILE A 219 -10.93 3.45 29.13
N GLU A 220 -11.09 2.57 30.09
CA GLU A 220 -10.33 1.33 30.22
C GLU A 220 -11.21 0.12 29.92
N VAL A 221 -10.65 -0.88 29.26
CA VAL A 221 -11.27 -2.20 29.01
C VAL A 221 -10.21 -3.28 29.27
N ASP A 222 -10.58 -4.33 30.01
CA ASP A 222 -9.72 -5.49 30.21
C ASP A 222 -9.95 -6.55 29.12
N CYS A 223 -8.93 -7.33 28.77
CA CYS A 223 -9.06 -8.47 27.87
C CYS A 223 -8.00 -9.55 28.08
N ASP A 224 -8.32 -10.80 27.71
CA ASP A 224 -7.37 -11.92 27.87
C ASP A 224 -6.26 -11.89 26.81
N PHE A 225 -6.61 -11.49 25.58
CA PHE A 225 -5.68 -11.43 24.45
C PHE A 225 -5.78 -10.11 23.68
N VAL A 226 -4.64 -9.63 23.19
CA VAL A 226 -4.53 -8.45 22.31
C VAL A 226 -3.94 -8.86 20.96
N LEU A 227 -4.66 -8.58 19.88
CA LEU A 227 -4.19 -8.78 18.51
C LEU A 227 -4.00 -7.43 17.81
N LEU A 228 -2.80 -7.19 17.30
CA LEU A 228 -2.45 -5.95 16.63
C LEU A 228 -2.63 -6.09 15.11
N ALA A 229 -3.58 -5.36 14.55
CA ALA A 229 -3.81 -5.21 13.13
C ALA A 229 -3.81 -3.72 12.73
N SER A 230 -2.89 -2.95 13.33
CA SER A 230 -2.87 -1.49 13.24
C SER A 230 -2.53 -0.95 11.85
N GLY A 231 -1.93 -1.75 10.96
CA GLY A 231 -1.54 -1.33 9.61
C GLY A 231 -0.21 -0.58 9.54
N LEU A 232 0.32 -0.35 8.33
CA LEU A 232 1.66 0.21 8.10
C LEU A 232 1.67 1.67 7.65
N LEU A 233 0.58 2.17 7.06
CA LEU A 233 0.53 3.45 6.33
C LEU A 233 -0.59 4.34 6.84
N ASN A 234 -0.63 4.58 8.15
CA ASN A 234 -1.80 5.19 8.81
C ASN A 234 -1.62 6.67 9.12
N ASN A 235 -0.38 7.18 9.10
CA ASN A 235 -0.06 8.54 9.50
C ASN A 235 0.19 9.43 8.27
N VAL A 236 -0.60 10.50 8.17
CA VAL A 236 -0.42 11.55 7.17
C VAL A 236 0.91 12.27 7.40
N LYS A 237 1.72 12.40 6.36
CA LYS A 237 3.01 13.11 6.38
C LYS A 237 2.91 14.33 5.48
N LEU A 238 3.26 15.49 6.01
CA LEU A 238 3.22 16.75 5.25
C LEU A 238 4.65 17.27 5.00
N PRO A 239 4.92 17.85 3.83
CA PRO A 239 6.20 18.50 3.58
C PRO A 239 6.31 19.82 4.38
N GLN A 240 7.53 20.19 4.75
CA GLN A 240 7.81 21.53 5.29
C GLN A 240 7.62 22.62 4.22
N GLY A 241 7.33 23.85 4.66
CA GLY A 241 7.21 25.03 3.79
C GLY A 241 5.80 25.29 3.24
N ILE A 242 4.81 24.50 3.64
CA ILE A 242 3.40 24.67 3.25
C ILE A 242 2.61 25.57 4.23
N GLU A 243 3.24 26.01 5.32
CA GLU A 243 2.63 26.76 6.41
C GLU A 243 2.15 28.14 5.99
N THR A 244 2.75 28.76 4.99
CA THR A 244 2.39 30.11 4.53
C THR A 244 1.40 30.10 3.37
N PHE A 245 1.04 28.92 2.85
CA PHE A 245 0.06 28.82 1.77
C PHE A 245 -1.34 29.23 2.26
N GLU A 246 -1.93 30.22 1.60
CA GLU A 246 -3.24 30.78 1.93
C GLU A 246 -4.40 30.11 1.18
N GLY A 247 -4.09 29.34 0.13
CA GLY A 247 -5.11 28.58 -0.61
C GLY A 247 -5.62 27.36 0.14
N HIS A 248 -6.68 26.76 -0.39
CA HIS A 248 -7.25 25.54 0.20
C HIS A 248 -6.30 24.35 0.04
N MET A 249 -6.16 23.57 1.11
CA MET A 249 -5.19 22.50 1.26
C MET A 249 -5.86 21.30 1.94
N PHE A 250 -5.71 20.13 1.35
CA PHE A 250 -6.09 18.85 1.95
C PHE A 250 -5.16 17.73 1.49
N HIS A 251 -5.12 16.64 2.25
CA HIS A 251 -4.31 15.45 1.94
C HIS A 251 -5.19 14.42 1.23
N THR A 252 -4.64 13.64 0.29
CA THR A 252 -5.40 12.67 -0.50
C THR A 252 -6.06 11.55 0.34
N ALA A 253 -5.43 11.19 1.46
CA ALA A 253 -6.00 10.27 2.45
C ALA A 253 -7.17 10.86 3.27
N ARG A 254 -7.50 12.14 3.07
CA ARG A 254 -8.59 12.90 3.71
C ARG A 254 -9.25 13.78 2.64
N TRP A 255 -9.69 13.14 1.55
CA TRP A 255 -10.17 13.85 0.37
C TRP A 255 -11.38 14.72 0.69
N ASP A 256 -11.36 15.97 0.22
CA ASP A 256 -12.37 16.97 0.51
C ASP A 256 -13.35 17.12 -0.66
N TYR A 257 -14.40 16.29 -0.66
CA TYR A 257 -15.45 16.35 -1.68
C TYR A 257 -16.33 17.60 -1.57
N GLU A 258 -16.43 18.21 -0.38
CA GLU A 258 -17.12 19.49 -0.23
C GLU A 258 -16.39 20.58 -1.03
N TYR A 259 -15.05 20.63 -0.95
CA TYR A 259 -14.29 21.60 -1.72
C TYR A 259 -14.18 21.25 -3.21
N THR A 260 -13.90 19.98 -3.53
CA THR A 260 -13.64 19.54 -4.91
C THR A 260 -14.92 19.40 -5.75
N GLY A 261 -16.05 19.12 -5.12
CA GLY A 261 -17.27 18.64 -5.80
C GLY A 261 -17.18 17.14 -6.15
N GLY A 262 -18.33 16.54 -6.43
CA GLY A 262 -18.46 15.11 -6.67
C GLY A 262 -18.55 14.29 -5.38
N SER A 263 -18.44 12.97 -5.53
CA SER A 263 -18.38 11.98 -4.44
C SER A 263 -17.40 10.86 -4.82
N GLN A 264 -17.28 9.86 -3.95
CA GLN A 264 -16.50 8.66 -4.26
C GLN A 264 -17.07 7.92 -5.49
N GLU A 265 -18.40 7.83 -5.58
CA GLU A 265 -19.14 7.12 -6.62
C GLU A 265 -19.21 7.93 -7.92
N ASP A 266 -19.30 9.26 -7.81
CA ASP A 266 -19.29 10.20 -8.94
C ASP A 266 -18.21 11.27 -8.74
N PRO A 267 -16.95 11.01 -9.13
CA PRO A 267 -15.82 11.91 -8.87
C PRO A 267 -15.78 13.12 -9.83
N GLN A 268 -16.95 13.66 -10.19
CA GLN A 268 -17.09 14.90 -10.95
C GLN A 268 -16.72 16.11 -10.09
N MET A 269 -15.44 16.46 -10.12
CA MET A 269 -14.86 17.59 -9.40
C MET A 269 -15.18 18.93 -10.09
N ALA A 270 -16.46 19.20 -10.36
CA ALA A 270 -16.92 20.35 -11.15
C ALA A 270 -16.48 21.70 -10.56
N ARG A 271 -16.21 21.77 -9.25
CA ARG A 271 -15.72 22.99 -8.58
C ARG A 271 -14.25 23.32 -8.91
N PHE A 272 -13.55 22.46 -9.64
CA PHE A 272 -12.18 22.68 -10.09
C PHE A 272 -12.07 23.29 -11.50
N ALA A 273 -13.18 23.46 -12.22
CA ALA A 273 -13.20 23.93 -13.62
C ALA A 273 -12.52 25.29 -13.85
N ASP A 274 -12.49 26.16 -12.85
CA ASP A 274 -11.83 27.47 -12.88
C ASP A 274 -10.53 27.53 -12.04
N LYS A 275 -10.14 26.41 -11.42
CA LYS A 275 -9.05 26.35 -10.43
C LYS A 275 -7.72 25.91 -11.03
N ARG A 276 -6.66 26.50 -10.48
CA ARG A 276 -5.27 26.07 -10.64
C ARG A 276 -4.94 25.14 -9.48
N VAL A 277 -4.74 23.87 -9.76
CA VAL A 277 -4.57 22.82 -8.75
C VAL A 277 -3.14 22.33 -8.74
N ALA A 278 -2.54 22.14 -7.56
CA ALA A 278 -1.23 21.51 -7.43
C ALA A 278 -1.35 20.22 -6.61
N ILE A 279 -0.72 19.15 -7.08
CA ILE A 279 -0.52 17.91 -6.31
C ILE A 279 0.96 17.73 -6.02
N ILE A 280 1.29 17.55 -4.74
CA ILE A 280 2.67 17.39 -4.27
C ILE A 280 2.95 15.91 -4.04
N GLY A 281 3.94 15.39 -4.76
CA GLY A 281 4.31 13.98 -4.73
C GLY A 281 3.81 13.21 -5.95
N THR A 282 4.52 12.12 -6.23
CA THR A 282 4.40 11.34 -7.47
C THR A 282 4.33 9.84 -7.20
N GLY A 283 4.03 9.43 -5.97
CA GLY A 283 3.80 8.02 -5.62
C GLY A 283 2.48 7.48 -6.15
N ALA A 284 2.14 6.23 -5.79
CA ALA A 284 0.97 5.51 -6.32
C ALA A 284 -0.34 6.32 -6.25
N THR A 285 -0.60 7.00 -5.13
CA THR A 285 -1.77 7.89 -5.00
C THR A 285 -1.82 8.97 -6.06
N ALA A 286 -0.69 9.62 -6.36
CA ALA A 286 -0.63 10.65 -7.38
C ALA A 286 -0.81 10.06 -8.79
N ILE A 287 -0.23 8.89 -9.06
CA ILE A 287 -0.42 8.18 -10.35
C ILE A 287 -1.90 7.91 -10.62
N GLN A 288 -2.68 7.58 -9.59
CA GLN A 288 -4.12 7.35 -9.70
C GLN A 288 -4.95 8.66 -9.73
N ALA A 289 -4.59 9.66 -8.92
CA ALA A 289 -5.35 10.90 -8.78
C ALA A 289 -5.09 11.92 -9.91
N VAL A 290 -3.86 12.01 -10.43
CA VAL A 290 -3.46 12.99 -11.47
C VAL A 290 -4.35 12.90 -12.72
N PRO A 291 -4.63 11.72 -13.29
CA PRO A 291 -5.52 11.60 -14.44
C PRO A 291 -6.95 12.08 -14.14
N GLN A 292 -7.44 11.94 -12.90
CA GLN A 292 -8.77 12.45 -12.54
C GLN A 292 -8.74 13.97 -12.38
N LEU A 293 -7.73 14.51 -11.67
CA LEU A 293 -7.56 15.96 -11.53
C LEU A 293 -7.42 16.67 -12.88
N ALA A 294 -6.67 16.08 -13.82
CA ALA A 294 -6.41 16.66 -15.14
C ALA A 294 -7.69 16.81 -16.00
N LYS A 295 -8.73 16.00 -15.75
CA LYS A 295 -10.00 16.09 -16.47
C LYS A 295 -10.83 17.31 -16.08
N PHE A 296 -10.66 17.82 -14.85
CA PHE A 296 -11.55 18.82 -14.27
C PHE A 296 -10.87 20.14 -13.89
N ALA A 297 -9.56 20.15 -13.60
CA ALA A 297 -8.85 21.37 -13.24
C ALA A 297 -8.57 22.25 -14.46
N LYS A 298 -8.65 23.58 -14.31
CA LYS A 298 -8.24 24.54 -15.36
C LYS A 298 -6.76 24.39 -15.70
N GLU A 299 -5.93 24.29 -14.65
CA GLU A 299 -4.50 23.99 -14.77
C GLU A 299 -4.12 23.01 -13.65
N LEU A 300 -3.31 22.01 -13.98
CA LEU A 300 -2.78 21.04 -13.01
C LEU A 300 -1.25 21.10 -12.97
N PHE A 301 -0.72 21.38 -11.79
CA PHE A 301 0.71 21.34 -11.48
C PHE A 301 1.03 20.06 -10.71
N VAL A 302 1.95 19.24 -11.24
CA VAL A 302 2.46 18.04 -10.55
C VAL A 302 3.84 18.35 -10.01
N VAL A 303 3.97 18.45 -8.69
CA VAL A 303 5.22 18.81 -8.02
C VAL A 303 5.98 17.53 -7.67
N GLN A 304 6.99 17.22 -8.49
CA GLN A 304 7.78 15.99 -8.41
C GLN A 304 9.11 16.22 -7.70
N ARG A 305 9.44 15.36 -6.72
CA ARG A 305 10.79 15.23 -6.17
C ARG A 305 11.53 14.02 -6.76
N THR A 306 10.85 12.88 -6.85
CA THR A 306 11.37 11.64 -7.42
C THR A 306 10.30 11.02 -8.32
N PRO A 307 10.57 10.76 -9.61
CA PRO A 307 9.59 10.09 -10.47
C PRO A 307 9.33 8.66 -9.98
N SER A 308 8.10 8.19 -10.15
CA SER A 308 7.75 6.78 -9.99
C SER A 308 8.05 6.00 -11.27
N MET A 309 8.42 4.74 -11.14
CA MET A 309 8.51 3.81 -12.26
C MET A 309 7.10 3.33 -12.62
N VAL A 310 6.50 3.92 -13.65
CA VAL A 310 5.10 3.67 -14.03
C VAL A 310 5.05 2.66 -15.17
N ASP A 311 4.53 1.47 -14.89
CA ASP A 311 4.35 0.40 -15.88
C ASP A 311 2.88 0.25 -16.30
N GLU A 312 2.60 -0.65 -17.23
CA GLU A 312 1.25 -0.97 -17.67
C GLU A 312 0.43 -1.65 -16.56
N ARG A 313 -0.79 -1.15 -16.35
CA ARG A 313 -1.73 -1.71 -15.36
C ARG A 313 -2.46 -2.94 -15.88
N GLY A 314 -2.96 -2.92 -17.12
CA GLY A 314 -3.77 -4.00 -17.69
C GLY A 314 -5.15 -4.19 -17.02
N GLN A 315 -5.85 -3.11 -16.69
CA GLN A 315 -7.18 -3.15 -16.06
C GLN A 315 -8.22 -3.78 -16.99
N ARG A 316 -9.03 -4.71 -16.46
CA ARG A 316 -10.08 -5.43 -17.18
C ARG A 316 -11.23 -5.82 -16.26
N GLU A 317 -12.43 -5.90 -16.82
CA GLU A 317 -13.58 -6.54 -16.17
C GLU A 317 -13.32 -8.05 -15.99
N THR A 318 -13.81 -8.60 -14.89
CA THR A 318 -13.79 -10.04 -14.61
C THR A 318 -14.82 -10.73 -15.49
N ASP A 319 -14.37 -11.60 -16.40
CA ASP A 319 -15.27 -12.46 -17.19
C ASP A 319 -15.88 -13.54 -16.29
N PRO A 320 -17.22 -13.58 -16.11
CA PRO A 320 -17.88 -14.57 -15.26
C PRO A 320 -17.64 -16.03 -15.69
N LYS A 321 -17.43 -16.29 -16.98
CA LYS A 321 -17.14 -17.63 -17.51
C LYS A 321 -15.74 -18.05 -17.13
N LEU A 322 -14.75 -17.18 -17.33
CA LEU A 322 -13.36 -17.43 -16.92
C LEU A 322 -13.23 -17.55 -15.41
N TRP A 323 -13.97 -16.73 -14.66
CA TRP A 323 -14.00 -16.80 -13.20
C TRP A 323 -14.35 -18.20 -12.71
N LYS A 324 -15.48 -18.76 -13.19
CA LYS A 324 -15.91 -20.11 -12.80
C LYS A 324 -15.03 -21.22 -13.35
N ALA A 325 -14.51 -21.07 -14.57
CA ALA A 325 -13.76 -22.13 -15.23
C ALA A 325 -12.28 -22.21 -14.79
N LYS A 326 -11.65 -21.06 -14.49
CA LYS A 326 -10.20 -20.96 -14.31
C LYS A 326 -9.76 -20.33 -13.00
N ILE A 327 -10.61 -19.55 -12.32
CA ILE A 327 -10.21 -18.83 -11.10
C ILE A 327 -10.82 -19.52 -9.89
N ALA A 328 -12.13 -19.37 -9.66
CA ALA A 328 -12.85 -19.97 -8.54
C ALA A 328 -13.39 -21.37 -8.90
N ASN A 329 -12.55 -22.23 -9.47
CA ASN A 329 -12.96 -23.53 -10.02
C ASN A 329 -12.79 -24.72 -9.05
N LYS A 330 -12.14 -24.52 -7.90
CA LYS A 330 -11.89 -25.55 -6.89
C LYS A 330 -11.79 -24.93 -5.49
N LYS A 331 -11.88 -25.75 -4.45
CA LYS A 331 -11.63 -25.30 -3.08
C LYS A 331 -10.16 -24.92 -2.88
N GLY A 332 -9.90 -23.87 -2.11
CA GLY A 332 -8.55 -23.37 -1.84
C GLY A 332 -7.90 -22.62 -3.01
N TRP A 333 -8.66 -22.30 -4.07
CA TRP A 333 -8.14 -21.65 -5.28
C TRP A 333 -7.44 -20.33 -4.97
N GLN A 334 -7.97 -19.57 -4.01
CA GLN A 334 -7.41 -18.26 -3.68
C GLN A 334 -6.03 -18.39 -3.05
N ARG A 335 -5.86 -19.37 -2.14
CA ARG A 335 -4.56 -19.65 -1.52
C ARG A 335 -3.54 -20.11 -2.55
N GLU A 336 -3.92 -21.01 -3.45
CA GLU A 336 -3.05 -21.47 -4.54
C GLU A 336 -2.61 -20.31 -5.44
N ARG A 337 -3.54 -19.42 -5.80
CA ARG A 337 -3.24 -18.23 -6.61
C ARG A 337 -2.30 -17.25 -5.89
N ASN A 338 -2.48 -17.08 -4.58
CA ASN A 338 -1.56 -16.28 -3.74
C ASN A 338 -0.15 -16.89 -3.73
N GLU A 339 -0.03 -18.19 -3.51
CA GLU A 339 1.26 -18.88 -3.46
C GLU A 339 1.95 -18.86 -4.83
N ASN A 340 1.19 -19.01 -5.92
CA ASN A 340 1.67 -18.82 -7.28
C ASN A 340 2.26 -17.42 -7.47
N PHE A 341 1.50 -16.36 -7.14
CA PHE A 341 1.97 -14.97 -7.23
C PHE A 341 3.25 -14.74 -6.43
N CYS A 342 3.28 -15.19 -5.17
CA CYS A 342 4.45 -15.09 -4.30
C CYS A 342 5.69 -15.75 -4.92
N ALA A 343 5.55 -16.91 -5.55
CA ALA A 343 6.67 -17.59 -6.19
C ALA A 343 7.33 -16.76 -7.31
N PHE A 344 6.56 -15.96 -8.06
CA PHE A 344 7.12 -15.07 -9.08
C PHE A 344 7.82 -13.86 -8.47
N VAL A 345 7.19 -13.17 -7.51
CA VAL A 345 7.78 -11.95 -6.90
C VAL A 345 8.96 -12.24 -5.97
N SER A 346 8.98 -13.42 -5.34
CA SER A 346 10.12 -13.93 -4.55
C SER A 346 11.18 -14.62 -5.40
N ASN A 347 11.01 -14.64 -6.73
CA ASN A 347 11.94 -15.25 -7.66
C ASN A 347 12.31 -16.70 -7.28
N HIS A 348 11.30 -17.53 -6.98
CA HIS A 348 11.50 -18.96 -6.75
C HIS A 348 12.14 -19.64 -7.97
N ASP A 349 12.83 -20.74 -7.71
CA ASP A 349 13.45 -21.60 -8.71
C ASP A 349 13.33 -23.08 -8.29
N PRO A 350 12.65 -23.94 -9.08
CA PRO A 350 11.91 -23.61 -10.29
C PRO A 350 10.67 -22.75 -10.01
N LYS A 351 10.27 -21.92 -10.97
CA LYS A 351 8.99 -21.20 -10.93
C LYS A 351 7.82 -22.14 -11.24
N PRO A 352 6.60 -21.83 -10.77
CA PRO A 352 5.40 -22.50 -11.25
C PRO A 352 5.33 -22.48 -12.78
N ALA A 353 4.81 -23.56 -13.38
CA ALA A 353 4.74 -23.70 -14.84
C ALA A 353 3.77 -22.70 -15.50
N GLU A 354 2.74 -22.27 -14.77
CA GLU A 354 1.77 -21.26 -15.20
C GLU A 354 1.86 -20.05 -14.27
N ASP A 355 1.93 -18.86 -14.86
CA ASP A 355 1.74 -17.60 -14.16
C ASP A 355 0.24 -17.28 -14.12
N LEU A 356 -0.38 -17.51 -12.96
CA LEU A 356 -1.81 -17.39 -12.81
C LEU A 356 -2.26 -15.92 -12.86
N VAL A 357 -1.46 -14.99 -12.36
CA VAL A 357 -1.78 -13.55 -12.29
C VAL A 357 -1.37 -12.84 -13.59
N ASN A 358 -0.16 -13.13 -14.07
CA ASN A 358 0.40 -12.65 -15.34
C ASN A 358 0.22 -11.15 -15.57
N ASP A 359 0.71 -10.35 -14.63
CA ASP A 359 0.69 -8.89 -14.70
C ASP A 359 2.09 -8.29 -14.54
N GLY A 360 2.18 -6.97 -14.32
CA GLY A 360 3.45 -6.29 -14.15
C GLY A 360 4.27 -6.79 -12.95
N TRP A 361 3.63 -7.29 -11.89
CA TRP A 361 4.31 -7.76 -10.68
C TRP A 361 5.04 -9.07 -10.91
N THR A 362 4.40 -10.03 -11.58
CA THR A 362 5.02 -11.35 -11.85
C THR A 362 6.15 -11.28 -12.87
N LYS A 363 6.28 -10.15 -13.57
CA LYS A 363 7.38 -9.79 -14.48
C LYS A 363 8.49 -8.97 -13.79
N CYS A 364 8.49 -8.93 -12.45
CA CYS A 364 9.45 -8.19 -11.63
C CYS A 364 10.18 -9.11 -10.63
N PRO A 365 11.00 -10.08 -11.09
CA PRO A 365 11.68 -11.03 -10.19
C PRO A 365 12.70 -10.36 -9.26
N SER A 366 13.19 -9.16 -9.60
CA SER A 366 14.05 -8.33 -8.75
C SER A 366 13.36 -7.87 -7.47
N MET A 367 12.03 -8.01 -7.37
CA MET A 367 11.28 -7.72 -6.14
C MET A 367 11.70 -8.61 -4.97
N SER A 368 12.31 -9.77 -5.26
CA SER A 368 12.94 -10.65 -4.27
C SER A 368 13.99 -9.95 -3.40
N ALA A 369 14.56 -8.82 -3.87
CA ALA A 369 15.43 -7.96 -3.06
C ALA A 369 14.71 -7.35 -1.84
N LEU A 370 13.39 -7.17 -1.92
CA LEU A 370 12.57 -6.56 -0.86
C LEU A 370 11.72 -7.59 -0.12
N VAL A 371 11.20 -8.60 -0.82
CA VAL A 371 10.28 -9.59 -0.22
C VAL A 371 10.99 -10.86 0.27
N GLY A 372 12.28 -11.02 -0.06
CA GLY A 372 13.04 -12.24 0.17
C GLY A 372 12.92 -13.20 -1.01
N GLY A 373 13.98 -13.96 -1.24
CA GLY A 373 14.04 -14.99 -2.27
C GLY A 373 14.74 -16.27 -1.77
N PRO A 374 14.88 -17.29 -2.63
CA PRO A 374 15.38 -18.60 -2.20
C PRO A 374 16.89 -18.63 -1.91
N LYS A 375 17.64 -17.58 -2.27
CA LYS A 375 19.09 -17.52 -2.06
C LYS A 375 19.43 -17.02 -0.66
N GLU A 376 20.25 -17.78 0.06
CA GLU A 376 20.86 -17.32 1.30
C GLU A 376 21.92 -16.25 1.03
N VAL A 377 21.86 -15.13 1.77
CA VAL A 377 22.77 -14.00 1.62
C VAL A 377 23.68 -13.90 2.83
N THR A 378 24.99 -13.95 2.60
CA THR A 378 26.05 -13.85 3.61
C THR A 378 26.99 -12.70 3.30
N MET A 379 27.86 -12.31 4.24
CA MET A 379 28.86 -11.27 3.99
C MET A 379 29.85 -11.63 2.87
N GLU A 380 30.06 -12.92 2.60
CA GLU A 380 30.95 -13.40 1.53
C GLU A 380 30.30 -13.25 0.14
N ASN A 381 28.97 -13.42 0.04
CA ASN A 381 28.27 -13.43 -1.25
C ASN A 381 27.42 -12.17 -1.52
N VAL A 382 27.27 -11.26 -0.55
CA VAL A 382 26.37 -10.10 -0.67
C VAL A 382 26.68 -9.21 -1.86
N ALA A 383 27.95 -8.97 -2.18
CA ALA A 383 28.33 -8.15 -3.34
C ALA A 383 27.92 -8.80 -4.67
N GLN A 384 28.08 -10.12 -4.78
CA GLN A 384 27.59 -10.88 -5.94
C GLN A 384 26.07 -10.85 -6.00
N HIS A 385 25.39 -11.08 -4.88
CA HIS A 385 23.93 -11.07 -4.81
C HIS A 385 23.35 -9.72 -5.27
N VAL A 386 23.91 -8.60 -4.81
CA VAL A 386 23.51 -7.26 -5.24
C VAL A 386 23.76 -7.04 -6.74
N SER A 387 24.90 -7.50 -7.26
CA SER A 387 25.21 -7.42 -8.70
C SER A 387 24.20 -8.20 -9.55
N GLU A 388 23.84 -9.41 -9.13
CA GLU A 388 22.83 -10.24 -9.80
C GLU A 388 21.45 -9.58 -9.80
N LEU A 389 21.04 -8.96 -8.69
CA LEU A 389 19.78 -8.21 -8.61
C LEU A 389 19.77 -7.01 -9.55
N HIS A 390 20.88 -6.26 -9.67
CA HIS A 390 20.99 -5.17 -10.63
C HIS A 390 20.89 -5.66 -12.08
N ALA A 391 21.61 -6.74 -12.41
CA ALA A 391 21.57 -7.35 -13.73
C ALA A 391 20.17 -7.88 -14.09
N MET A 392 19.41 -8.33 -13.11
CA MET A 392 18.03 -8.79 -13.29
C MET A 392 17.05 -7.64 -13.49
N ASP A 393 17.16 -6.56 -12.70
CA ASP A 393 16.19 -5.45 -12.74
C ASP A 393 16.40 -4.51 -13.93
N ILE A 394 17.62 -4.45 -14.50
CA ILE A 394 17.94 -3.50 -15.57
C ILE A 394 17.06 -3.69 -16.81
N LEU A 395 16.76 -4.94 -17.19
CA LEU A 395 15.89 -5.26 -18.32
C LEU A 395 14.48 -4.66 -18.15
N ARG A 396 13.92 -4.78 -16.94
CA ARG A 396 12.60 -4.22 -16.61
C ARG A 396 12.66 -2.69 -16.57
N THR A 397 13.64 -2.13 -15.88
CA THR A 397 13.73 -0.68 -15.69
C THR A 397 13.97 0.05 -17.00
N ASP A 398 14.80 -0.46 -17.90
CA ASP A 398 15.02 0.14 -19.23
C ASP A 398 13.75 0.11 -20.10
N ARG A 399 12.99 -0.98 -20.06
CA ARG A 399 11.67 -1.04 -20.71
C ARG A 399 10.75 0.05 -20.18
N VAL A 400 10.66 0.20 -18.85
CA VAL A 400 9.78 1.20 -18.21
C VAL A 400 10.22 2.63 -18.54
N ARG A 401 11.53 2.92 -18.57
CA ARG A 401 12.06 4.22 -19.02
C ARG A 401 11.64 4.54 -20.44
N ARG A 402 11.92 3.61 -21.36
CA ARG A 402 11.59 3.76 -22.78
C ARG A 402 10.11 3.96 -22.99
N ARG A 403 9.28 3.21 -22.25
CA ARG A 403 7.83 3.38 -22.27
C ARG A 403 7.42 4.81 -21.92
N ALA A 404 8.04 5.40 -20.89
CA ALA A 404 7.76 6.78 -20.51
C ALA A 404 8.14 7.77 -21.62
N GLU A 405 9.28 7.55 -22.29
CA GLU A 405 9.75 8.34 -23.44
C GLU A 405 8.84 8.23 -24.66
N GLU A 406 8.35 7.02 -24.96
CA GLU A 406 7.44 6.76 -26.07
C GLU A 406 6.02 7.30 -25.82
N THR A 407 5.59 7.39 -24.56
CA THR A 407 4.23 7.81 -24.21
C THR A 407 4.09 9.32 -24.03
N VAL A 408 5.16 10.02 -23.63
CA VAL A 408 5.13 11.44 -23.31
C VAL A 408 5.64 12.24 -24.50
N ASN A 409 4.72 12.93 -25.20
CA ASN A 409 5.02 13.65 -26.44
C ASN A 409 6.09 14.76 -26.30
N ASP A 410 6.15 15.44 -25.15
CA ASP A 410 7.14 16.49 -24.89
C ASP A 410 8.46 15.87 -24.38
N PRO A 411 9.58 15.98 -25.12
CA PRO A 411 10.84 15.32 -24.76
C PRO A 411 11.43 15.78 -23.42
N GLU A 412 11.28 17.05 -23.06
CA GLU A 412 11.79 17.57 -21.78
C GLU A 412 10.98 17.01 -20.61
N THR A 413 9.65 16.95 -20.74
CA THR A 413 8.79 16.30 -19.75
C THR A 413 9.04 14.79 -19.69
N ALA A 414 9.26 14.13 -20.83
CA ALA A 414 9.57 12.70 -20.91
C ALA A 414 10.82 12.35 -20.10
N LYS A 415 11.91 13.12 -20.30
CA LYS A 415 13.18 12.96 -19.57
C LYS A 415 13.03 13.14 -18.06
N VAL A 416 12.18 14.06 -17.60
CA VAL A 416 11.91 14.25 -16.17
C VAL A 416 11.09 13.10 -15.58
N ARG A 417 10.28 12.41 -16.40
CA ARG A 417 9.38 11.31 -15.97
C ARG A 417 10.00 9.93 -16.06
N SER A 418 10.93 9.70 -16.98
CA SER A 418 11.62 8.40 -17.13
C SER A 418 12.59 8.10 -15.98
N GLY A 419 12.94 9.08 -15.14
CA GLY A 419 13.89 8.88 -14.03
C GLY A 419 15.34 9.05 -14.47
N PRO A 420 16.34 8.49 -13.76
CA PRO A 420 17.71 8.50 -14.25
C PRO A 420 17.78 7.80 -15.60
N THR A 421 17.88 8.59 -16.68
CA THR A 421 18.21 8.14 -18.04
C THR A 421 19.69 8.08 -18.25
#